data_AF-A0A7V3NTQ7-F1
#
_entry.id   AF-A0A7V3NTQ7-F1
#
_cell.length_a   1.000
_cell.length_b   1.000
_cell.length_c   1.000
_cell.angle_alpha   90.00
_cell.angle_beta   90.00
_cell.angle_gamma   90.00
#
_symmetry.space_group_name_H-M   'P 1'
#
loop_
_entity.id
_entity.type
_entity.pdbx_description
1 polymer ?
#
loop_
_entity_poly.entity_id
_entity_poly.type
_entity_poly.pdbx_seq_one_letter_code
_entity_poly.pdbx_strand_id
1 'polypeptide(L)'
;MEMLEKREVLESMIDFVNEDLSNVPEHRRVGLYYKAIAILPTDEIADLPMPHRQDGISKELWGYLINIQSTLKNFLNEILDPKMNGGEIVFEVVLKPSLMIMDKFYLRHMKWFEKDLNKSIDQIILWQEIVDPDSYFLKFFVSQALNGIPKSWLKKCPECGKFFLHPHKRQKIFCSNPCASKFLQRKRRLELRKDPRKYNLWLQKMRMYQRKRYETAVRANLGANVKIKQLKKIK
;
A
#
# COMPACT_ATOMS: atom_id res chain seq x y z
N MET A 1 22.03 -11.20 -3.81
CA MET A 1 21.54 -11.03 -2.42
C MET A 1 20.79 -9.72 -2.28
N GLU A 2 21.40 -8.61 -2.71
CA GLU A 2 20.83 -7.24 -2.70
C GLU A 2 19.38 -7.07 -3.21
N MET A 3 18.97 -7.77 -4.27
CA MET A 3 17.59 -7.67 -4.80
C MET A 3 16.51 -8.25 -3.88
N LEU A 4 16.84 -9.27 -3.08
CA LEU A 4 15.89 -9.88 -2.15
C LEU A 4 15.66 -8.96 -0.95
N GLU A 5 16.72 -8.36 -0.42
CA GLU A 5 16.65 -7.38 0.68
C GLU A 5 15.84 -6.14 0.27
N LYS A 6 16.12 -5.55 -0.90
CA LYS A 6 15.34 -4.42 -1.43
C LYS A 6 13.86 -4.76 -1.58
N ARG A 7 13.56 -5.99 -2.01
CA ARG A 7 12.20 -6.47 -2.14
C ARG A 7 11.50 -6.58 -0.78
N GLU A 8 12.16 -7.14 0.23
CA GLU A 8 11.59 -7.29 1.58
C GLU A 8 11.30 -5.94 2.23
N VAL A 9 12.21 -4.96 2.07
CA VAL A 9 11.99 -3.58 2.51
C VAL A 9 10.79 -2.97 1.79
N LEU A 10 10.68 -3.16 0.47
CA LEU A 10 9.57 -2.63 -0.32
C LEU A 10 8.22 -3.29 0.03
N GLU A 11 8.20 -4.60 0.26
CA GLU A 11 7.02 -5.33 0.73
C GLU A 11 6.58 -4.82 2.10
N SER A 12 7.52 -4.64 3.04
CA SER A 12 7.26 -4.10 4.37
C SER A 12 6.72 -2.68 4.31
N MET A 13 7.30 -1.82 3.46
CA MET A 13 6.81 -0.47 3.23
C MET A 13 5.39 -0.45 2.67
N ILE A 14 5.11 -1.28 1.66
CA ILE A 14 3.78 -1.37 1.05
C ILE A 14 2.75 -1.86 2.06
N ASP A 15 3.11 -2.85 2.87
CA ASP A 15 2.25 -3.34 3.93
C ASP A 15 1.95 -2.23 4.94
N PHE A 16 2.97 -1.50 5.40
CA PHE A 16 2.80 -0.36 6.30
C PHE A 16 1.88 0.72 5.71
N VAL A 17 2.10 1.14 4.45
CA VAL A 17 1.27 2.15 3.77
C VAL A 17 -0.18 1.72 3.58
N ASN A 18 -0.42 0.40 3.47
CA ASN A 18 -1.74 -0.17 3.24
C ASN A 18 -2.56 -0.41 4.52
N GLU A 19 -1.98 -0.21 5.70
CA GLU A 19 -2.66 -0.33 6.99
C GLU A 19 -3.57 0.89 7.24
N ASP A 20 -4.73 0.66 7.87
CA ASP A 20 -5.62 1.75 8.26
C ASP A 20 -5.30 2.19 9.69
N LEU A 21 -4.38 3.15 9.84
CA LEU A 21 -3.93 3.64 11.16
C LEU A 21 -5.05 4.33 11.97
N SER A 22 -6.13 4.78 11.32
CA SER A 22 -7.21 5.50 12.02
C SER A 22 -7.99 4.62 13.01
N ASN A 23 -8.04 3.31 12.77
CA ASN A 23 -8.87 2.36 13.53
C ASN A 23 -8.05 1.27 14.25
N VAL A 24 -6.74 1.50 14.44
CA VAL A 24 -5.87 0.50 15.08
C VAL A 24 -6.07 0.49 16.60
N PRO A 25 -6.42 -0.67 17.19
CA PRO A 25 -6.46 -0.84 18.64
C PRO A 25 -5.07 -0.60 19.26
N GLU A 26 -5.02 0.01 20.44
CA GLU A 26 -3.78 0.40 21.12
C GLU A 26 -2.75 -0.73 21.24
N HIS A 27 -3.19 -1.94 21.62
CA HIS A 27 -2.33 -3.11 21.73
C HIS A 27 -1.67 -3.56 20.41
N ARG A 28 -2.19 -3.14 19.25
CA ARG A 28 -1.61 -3.41 17.93
C ARG A 28 -0.66 -2.31 17.44
N ARG A 29 -0.70 -1.12 18.06
CA ARG A 29 0.13 0.02 17.63
C ARG A 29 1.62 -0.27 17.78
N VAL A 30 2.02 -0.95 18.86
CA VAL A 30 3.42 -1.35 19.10
C VAL A 30 3.98 -2.19 17.96
N GLY A 31 3.20 -3.15 17.45
CA GLY A 31 3.61 -3.95 16.29
C GLY A 31 3.76 -3.13 14.99
N LEU A 32 2.93 -2.10 14.80
CA LEU A 32 3.04 -1.21 13.63
C LEU A 32 4.21 -0.25 13.75
N TYR A 33 4.54 0.20 14.96
CA TYR A 33 5.74 0.99 15.21
C TYR A 33 7.00 0.23 14.83
N TYR A 34 7.12 -1.04 15.24
CA TYR A 34 8.27 -1.86 14.83
C TYR A 34 8.32 -2.11 13.32
N LYS A 35 7.16 -2.22 12.64
CA LYS A 35 7.14 -2.26 11.18
C LYS A 35 7.61 -0.95 10.56
N ALA A 36 7.20 0.19 11.10
CA ALA A 36 7.65 1.49 10.66
C ALA A 36 9.17 1.64 10.81
N ILE A 37 9.71 1.34 11.99
CA ILE A 37 11.15 1.31 12.26
C ILE A 37 11.90 0.46 11.24
N ALA A 38 11.41 -0.73 10.91
CA ALA A 38 12.08 -1.61 9.96
C ALA A 38 12.17 -1.04 8.53
N ILE A 39 11.38 -0.01 8.22
CA ILE A 39 11.39 0.72 6.94
C ILE A 39 12.25 1.99 7.04
N LEU A 40 12.48 2.51 8.24
CA LEU A 40 13.31 3.68 8.46
C LEU A 40 14.80 3.27 8.46
N PRO A 41 15.68 4.13 7.96
CA PRO A 41 17.12 3.92 8.08
C PRO A 41 17.59 4.10 9.52
N THR A 42 18.75 3.54 9.82
CA THR A 42 19.26 3.33 11.19
C THR A 42 19.50 4.61 11.98
N ASP A 43 19.80 5.72 11.31
CA ASP A 43 20.00 7.04 11.89
C ASP A 43 18.71 7.64 12.48
N GLU A 44 17.58 7.54 11.79
CA GLU A 44 16.30 8.00 12.34
C GLU A 44 15.81 7.13 13.51
N ILE A 45 16.14 5.84 13.50
CA ILE A 45 15.73 4.92 14.58
C ILE A 45 16.34 5.35 15.93
N ALA A 46 17.53 5.95 15.92
CA ALA A 46 18.23 6.35 17.15
C ALA A 46 17.48 7.43 17.93
N ASP A 47 16.77 8.32 17.23
CA ASP A 47 16.05 9.45 17.82
C ASP A 47 14.59 9.12 18.17
N LEU A 48 14.09 7.95 17.75
CA LEU A 48 12.71 7.57 18.05
C LEU A 48 12.55 7.04 19.47
N PRO A 49 11.58 7.58 20.24
CA PRO A 49 11.32 7.08 21.58
C PRO A 49 10.85 5.63 21.54
N MET A 50 11.62 4.73 22.15
CA MET A 50 11.29 3.30 22.25
C MET A 50 10.08 3.12 23.17
N PRO A 51 8.92 2.64 22.68
CA PRO A 51 7.77 2.38 23.53
C PRO A 51 8.11 1.21 24.45
N HIS A 52 7.97 1.41 25.76
CA HIS A 52 7.99 0.30 26.69
C HIS A 52 6.73 -0.55 26.46
N ARG A 53 6.87 -1.88 26.50
CA ARG A 53 5.76 -2.82 26.22
C ARG A 53 4.50 -2.58 27.06
N GLN A 54 4.64 -1.96 28.24
CA GLN A 54 3.54 -1.72 29.17
C GLN A 54 2.82 -0.39 28.93
N ASP A 55 3.50 0.62 28.39
CA ASP A 55 2.98 2.00 28.33
C ASP A 55 2.31 2.34 27.00
N GLY A 56 2.36 1.42 26.03
CA GLY A 56 1.83 1.65 24.69
C GLY A 56 2.66 2.67 23.91
N ILE A 57 2.02 3.33 22.94
CA ILE A 57 2.65 4.38 22.12
C ILE A 57 2.01 5.71 22.47
N SER A 58 2.84 6.72 22.75
CA SER A 58 2.36 8.07 23.03
C SER A 58 1.57 8.63 21.84
N LYS A 59 0.66 9.58 22.11
CA LYS A 59 -0.16 10.19 21.05
C LYS A 59 0.70 10.93 20.04
N GLU A 60 1.76 11.57 20.49
CA GLU A 60 2.73 12.31 19.70
C GLU A 60 3.45 11.37 18.73
N LEU A 61 3.98 10.25 19.24
CA LEU A 61 4.65 9.23 18.44
C LEU A 61 3.67 8.59 17.43
N TRP A 62 2.42 8.37 17.83
CA TRP A 62 1.38 7.88 16.92
C TRP A 62 1.07 8.87 15.80
N GLY A 63 1.01 10.17 16.12
CA GLY A 63 0.85 11.24 15.14
C GLY A 63 1.99 11.29 14.13
N TYR A 64 3.22 11.12 14.61
CA TYR A 64 4.41 11.03 13.77
C TYR A 64 4.35 9.83 12.80
N LEU A 65 3.97 8.64 13.27
CA LEU A 65 3.78 7.47 12.40
C LEU A 65 2.71 7.68 11.33
N ILE A 66 1.61 8.37 11.66
CA ILE A 66 0.57 8.74 10.69
C ILE A 66 1.15 9.67 9.63
N ASN A 67 1.99 10.64 10.02
CA ASN A 67 2.65 11.54 9.08
C ASN A 67 3.58 10.78 8.12
N ILE A 68 4.44 9.90 8.64
CA ILE A 68 5.30 9.03 7.81
C ILE A 68 4.46 8.24 6.82
N GLN A 69 3.40 7.58 7.30
CA GLN A 69 2.53 6.77 6.43
C GLN A 69 1.91 7.61 5.32
N SER A 70 1.40 8.80 5.64
CA SER A 70 0.82 9.74 4.69
C SER A 70 1.84 10.18 3.63
N THR A 71 3.04 10.56 4.05
CA THR A 71 4.14 10.95 3.16
C THR A 71 4.51 9.83 2.19
N LEU A 72 4.71 8.61 2.70
CA LEU A 72 5.01 7.44 1.87
C LEU A 72 3.88 7.14 0.88
N LYS A 73 2.63 7.23 1.33
CA LYS A 73 1.44 7.02 0.48
C LYS A 73 1.35 8.04 -0.66
N ASN A 74 1.61 9.31 -0.36
CA ASN A 74 1.62 10.39 -1.35
C ASN A 74 2.72 10.16 -2.38
N PHE A 75 3.94 9.83 -1.92
CA PHE A 75 5.05 9.52 -2.80
C PHE A 75 4.78 8.33 -3.72
N LEU A 76 4.22 7.24 -3.20
CA LEU A 76 3.84 6.08 -4.03
C LEU A 76 2.75 6.42 -5.04
N ASN A 77 1.81 7.31 -4.70
CA ASN A 77 0.82 7.81 -5.66
C ASN A 77 1.49 8.67 -6.75
N GLU A 78 2.42 9.56 -6.41
CA GLU A 78 3.17 10.36 -7.39
C GLU A 78 3.93 9.50 -8.40
N ILE A 79 4.48 8.36 -7.95
CA ILE A 79 5.18 7.40 -8.81
C ILE A 79 4.21 6.66 -9.73
N LEU A 80 3.01 6.30 -9.24
CA LEU A 80 2.06 5.46 -9.97
C LEU A 80 1.08 6.22 -10.86
N ASP A 81 0.77 7.48 -10.54
CA ASP A 81 -0.08 8.36 -11.33
C ASP A 81 0.81 9.43 -11.99
N PRO A 82 1.57 9.10 -13.07
CA PRO A 82 2.21 10.14 -13.86
C PRO A 82 1.15 11.13 -14.31
N LYS A 83 1.25 12.38 -13.84
CA LYS A 83 0.57 13.48 -14.54
C LYS A 83 1.09 13.46 -15.97
N MET A 84 0.21 13.17 -16.92
CA MET A 84 0.52 13.20 -18.35
C MET A 84 0.81 14.64 -18.76
N ASN A 85 2.09 15.01 -18.76
CA ASN A 85 2.53 16.25 -19.40
C ASN A 85 2.99 15.90 -20.82
N GLY A 86 2.12 16.07 -21.82
CA GLY A 86 2.54 16.17 -23.22
C GLY A 86 2.82 14.87 -23.99
N GLY A 87 2.29 13.71 -23.56
CA GLY A 87 2.29 12.49 -24.37
C GLY A 87 3.58 11.65 -24.33
N GLU A 88 4.68 12.19 -23.79
CA GLU A 88 5.81 11.38 -23.33
C GLU A 88 5.72 11.19 -21.81
N ILE A 89 5.60 9.93 -21.39
CA ILE A 89 5.81 9.56 -20.00
C ILE A 89 7.33 9.57 -19.76
N VAL A 90 7.93 10.76 -19.73
CA VAL A 90 9.32 10.94 -19.29
C VAL A 90 9.30 10.91 -17.77
N PHE A 91 9.30 9.72 -17.19
CA PHE A 91 9.92 9.54 -15.89
C PHE A 91 11.40 9.31 -16.10
N GLU A 92 12.11 10.34 -16.55
CA GLU A 92 13.37 10.58 -15.87
C GLU A 92 12.95 10.61 -14.39
N VAL A 93 13.43 9.66 -13.59
CA VAL A 93 13.80 10.06 -12.25
C VAL A 93 14.97 11.03 -12.49
N VAL A 94 14.68 12.22 -13.03
CA VAL A 94 15.22 13.42 -12.45
C VAL A 94 14.68 13.27 -11.03
N LEU A 95 15.50 12.60 -10.20
CA LEU A 95 16.10 13.33 -9.13
C LEU A 95 16.34 14.71 -9.76
N LYS A 96 15.36 15.64 -9.66
CA LYS A 96 15.50 17.01 -10.19
C LYS A 96 16.95 17.38 -9.92
N PRO A 97 17.67 18.15 -10.75
CA PRO A 97 19.04 18.51 -10.39
C PRO A 97 19.18 18.89 -8.90
N SER A 98 18.15 19.46 -8.26
CA SER A 98 18.01 19.51 -6.78
C SER A 98 18.22 18.19 -6.00
N LEU A 99 17.57 17.07 -6.32
CA LEU A 99 17.77 15.74 -5.71
C LEU A 99 19.13 15.10 -6.03
N MET A 100 19.68 15.27 -7.24
CA MET A 100 21.00 14.72 -7.60
C MET A 100 22.17 15.57 -7.10
N ILE A 101 21.99 16.89 -7.05
CA ILE A 101 22.89 17.82 -6.37
C ILE A 101 22.92 17.46 -4.89
N MET A 102 21.78 17.08 -4.29
CA MET A 102 21.66 16.73 -2.87
C MET A 102 22.36 15.43 -2.45
N ASP A 103 22.53 14.41 -3.30
CA ASP A 103 23.35 13.25 -2.91
C ASP A 103 24.82 13.66 -2.66
N LYS A 104 25.34 14.57 -3.50
CA LYS A 104 26.65 15.20 -3.28
C LYS A 104 26.59 16.34 -2.27
N PHE A 105 25.45 17.00 -2.07
CA PHE A 105 25.28 18.16 -1.18
C PHE A 105 25.09 17.72 0.27
N TYR A 106 24.28 16.70 0.56
CA TYR A 106 24.02 16.15 1.89
C TYR A 106 25.27 15.46 2.43
N LEU A 107 25.98 14.67 1.61
CA LEU A 107 27.27 14.08 1.97
C LEU A 107 28.39 15.12 2.13
N ARG A 108 28.34 16.24 1.40
CA ARG A 108 29.30 17.36 1.52
C ARG A 108 28.93 18.31 2.67
N HIS A 109 27.65 18.51 2.96
CA HIS A 109 27.16 19.37 4.04
C HIS A 109 27.20 18.69 5.40
N MET A 110 26.99 17.39 5.54
CA MET A 110 27.21 16.71 6.82
C MET A 110 28.70 16.80 7.24
N LYS A 111 29.63 16.63 6.28
CA LYS A 111 31.07 16.86 6.50
C LYS A 111 31.46 18.34 6.67
N TRP A 112 30.60 19.28 6.26
CA TRP A 112 30.82 20.72 6.39
C TRP A 112 30.18 21.26 7.68
N PHE A 113 29.06 20.69 8.13
CA PHE A 113 28.38 20.96 9.40
C PHE A 113 29.27 20.62 10.59
N GLU A 114 30.05 19.53 10.51
CA GLU A 114 31.05 19.20 11.53
C GLU A 114 32.21 20.20 11.60
N LYS A 115 32.43 21.01 10.56
CA LYS A 115 33.61 21.87 10.42
C LYS A 115 33.33 23.38 10.58
N ASP A 116 32.08 23.82 10.41
CA ASP A 116 31.69 25.23 10.33
C ASP A 116 30.53 25.59 11.30
N LEU A 117 30.58 25.09 12.55
CA LEU A 117 29.64 25.40 13.66
C LEU A 117 29.60 26.89 14.09
N ASN A 118 30.27 27.78 13.36
CA ASN A 118 30.38 29.23 13.63
C ASN A 118 29.62 30.13 12.65
N LYS A 119 28.78 29.59 11.74
CA LYS A 119 27.93 30.44 10.88
C LYS A 119 26.59 30.75 11.54
N SER A 120 26.10 31.98 11.31
CA SER A 120 24.99 32.55 12.07
C SER A 120 23.71 31.71 11.97
N ILE A 121 23.14 31.44 13.13
CA ILE A 121 21.93 30.66 13.38
C ILE A 121 20.77 31.09 12.46
N ASP A 122 20.73 32.37 12.07
CA ASP A 122 19.67 32.98 11.25
C ASP A 122 19.55 32.40 9.83
N GLN A 123 20.64 31.91 9.22
CA GLN A 123 20.56 31.28 7.90
C GLN A 123 20.07 29.82 7.96
N ILE A 124 20.20 29.17 9.11
CA ILE A 124 19.75 27.78 9.33
C ILE A 124 18.22 27.76 9.55
N ILE A 125 17.70 28.76 10.26
CA ILE A 125 16.26 28.88 10.58
C ILE A 125 15.42 29.06 9.29
N LEU A 126 15.88 29.87 8.33
CA LEU A 126 15.13 30.14 7.10
C LEU A 126 14.95 28.89 6.19
N TRP A 127 15.81 27.88 6.34
CA TRP A 127 15.74 26.64 5.56
C TRP A 127 14.86 25.57 6.21
N GLN A 128 14.75 25.56 7.54
CA GLN A 128 13.86 24.65 8.27
C GLN A 128 12.39 24.93 8.00
N GLU A 129 12.02 26.16 7.63
CA GLU A 129 10.62 26.53 7.37
C GLU A 129 10.12 26.15 5.96
N ILE A 130 11.01 25.84 5.01
CA ILE A 130 10.63 25.69 3.59
C ILE A 130 10.52 24.22 3.16
N VAL A 131 11.19 23.30 3.84
CA VAL A 131 11.20 21.89 3.49
C VAL A 131 11.07 21.08 4.76
N ASP A 132 9.95 20.36 4.92
CA ASP A 132 9.79 19.33 5.94
C ASP A 132 10.93 18.29 5.74
N PRO A 133 11.98 18.29 6.58
CA PRO A 133 13.19 17.51 6.36
C PRO A 133 12.87 16.01 6.29
N ASP A 134 11.94 15.58 7.14
CA ASP A 134 11.45 14.23 7.28
C ASP A 134 10.82 13.75 5.95
N SER A 135 10.14 14.64 5.23
CA SER A 135 9.51 14.31 3.95
C SER A 135 10.54 14.01 2.86
N TYR A 136 11.65 14.75 2.83
CA TYR A 136 12.67 14.59 1.80
C TYR A 136 13.46 13.31 1.97
N PHE A 137 13.87 13.03 3.20
CA PHE A 137 14.68 11.88 3.53
C PHE A 137 13.94 10.56 3.26
N LEU A 138 12.66 10.47 3.65
CA LEU A 138 11.80 9.35 3.30
C LEU A 138 11.74 9.14 1.78
N LYS A 139 11.57 10.20 0.98
CA LYS A 139 11.56 10.08 -0.48
C LYS A 139 12.87 9.55 -1.03
N PHE A 140 13.99 9.99 -0.50
CA PHE A 140 15.31 9.48 -0.88
C PHE A 140 15.44 7.98 -0.57
N PHE A 141 15.12 7.57 0.67
CA PHE A 141 15.22 6.18 1.08
C PHE A 141 14.33 5.26 0.22
N VAL A 142 13.08 5.67 -0.03
CA VAL A 142 12.19 4.91 -0.90
C VAL A 142 12.71 4.86 -2.33
N SER A 143 13.29 5.95 -2.83
CA SER A 143 13.93 5.96 -4.16
C SER A 143 15.09 4.95 -4.23
N GLN A 144 15.90 4.83 -3.17
CA GLN A 144 16.96 3.84 -3.09
C GLN A 144 16.42 2.41 -3.02
N ALA A 145 15.37 2.17 -2.24
CA ALA A 145 14.71 0.87 -2.16
C ALA A 145 14.09 0.45 -3.51
N LEU A 146 13.57 1.41 -4.28
CA LEU A 146 13.03 1.18 -5.62
C LEU A 146 14.12 1.03 -6.69
N ASN A 147 15.37 1.40 -6.41
CA ASN A 147 16.45 1.35 -7.37
C ASN A 147 16.76 -0.11 -7.78
N GLY A 148 16.67 -0.40 -9.07
CA GLY A 148 16.80 -1.74 -9.63
C GLY A 148 15.50 -2.55 -9.70
N ILE A 149 14.41 -2.08 -9.08
CA ILE A 149 13.10 -2.73 -9.17
C ILE A 149 12.34 -2.15 -10.38
N PRO A 150 11.89 -2.99 -11.34
CA PRO A 150 11.11 -2.50 -12.47
C PRO A 150 9.84 -1.82 -11.99
N LYS A 151 9.59 -0.57 -12.43
CA LYS A 151 8.38 0.20 -12.07
C LYS A 151 7.09 -0.56 -12.38
N SER A 152 7.09 -1.40 -13.41
CA SER A 152 5.97 -2.26 -13.80
C SER A 152 5.52 -3.26 -12.72
N TRP A 153 6.37 -3.54 -11.73
CA TRP A 153 6.08 -4.41 -10.60
C TRP A 153 5.21 -3.73 -9.55
N LEU A 154 5.40 -2.43 -9.33
CA LEU A 154 4.60 -1.67 -8.37
C LEU A 154 3.28 -1.27 -9.04
N LYS A 155 2.16 -1.66 -8.44
CA LYS A 155 0.81 -1.36 -8.97
C LYS A 155 -0.14 -0.94 -7.86
N LYS A 156 -1.18 -0.23 -8.26
CA LYS A 156 -2.32 0.14 -7.41
C LYS A 156 -3.53 -0.70 -7.76
N CYS A 157 -4.14 -1.35 -6.77
CA CYS A 157 -5.30 -2.19 -7.00
C CYS A 157 -6.53 -1.32 -7.32
N PRO A 158 -7.21 -1.51 -8.45
CA PRO A 158 -8.36 -0.67 -8.83
C PRO A 158 -9.61 -0.93 -7.96
N GLU A 159 -9.66 -2.03 -7.21
CA GLU A 159 -10.81 -2.36 -6.37
C GLU A 159 -10.70 -1.77 -4.95
N CYS A 160 -9.51 -1.80 -4.34
CA CYS A 160 -9.31 -1.38 -2.95
C CYS A 160 -8.32 -0.21 -2.77
N GLY A 161 -7.69 0.27 -3.85
CA GLY A 161 -6.72 1.36 -3.81
C GLY A 161 -5.37 1.02 -3.20
N LYS A 162 -5.20 -0.19 -2.65
CA LYS A 162 -3.95 -0.65 -2.03
C LYS A 162 -2.83 -0.85 -3.05
N PHE A 163 -1.61 -0.53 -2.64
CA PHE A 163 -0.40 -0.82 -3.42
C PHE A 163 -0.03 -2.29 -3.30
N PHE A 164 0.58 -2.88 -4.34
CA PHE A 164 1.12 -4.24 -4.28
C PHE A 164 2.28 -4.40 -5.25
N LEU A 165 3.21 -5.30 -4.92
CA LEU A 165 4.25 -5.75 -5.84
C LEU A 165 3.80 -6.94 -6.66
N HIS A 166 4.28 -6.96 -7.90
CA HIS A 166 4.00 -8.01 -8.85
C HIS A 166 5.26 -8.35 -9.66
N PRO A 167 6.13 -9.23 -9.12
CA PRO A 167 7.41 -9.55 -9.75
C PRO A 167 7.31 -10.46 -10.98
N HIS A 168 6.16 -11.11 -11.19
CA HIS A 168 6.01 -12.11 -12.24
C HIS A 168 5.60 -11.53 -13.61
N LYS A 169 5.94 -12.23 -14.69
CA LYS A 169 5.57 -11.84 -16.08
C LYS A 169 4.05 -11.91 -16.37
N ARG A 170 3.26 -12.65 -15.58
CA ARG A 170 1.81 -12.77 -15.78
C ARG A 170 1.14 -11.42 -15.52
N GLN A 171 0.14 -11.01 -16.29
CA GLN A 171 -0.60 -9.78 -15.98
C GLN A 171 -1.48 -9.95 -14.72
N LYS A 172 -1.02 -9.43 -13.58
CA LYS A 172 -1.83 -9.26 -12.37
C LYS A 172 -2.29 -7.80 -12.27
N ILE A 173 -3.60 -7.61 -12.18
CA ILE A 173 -4.26 -6.28 -12.10
C ILE A 173 -4.71 -5.97 -10.66
N PHE A 174 -5.01 -6.99 -9.86
CA PHE A 174 -5.54 -6.84 -8.50
C PHE A 174 -4.53 -7.36 -7.49
N CYS A 175 -4.49 -6.76 -6.29
CA CYS A 175 -3.59 -7.22 -5.23
C CYS A 175 -3.90 -8.67 -4.79
N SER A 176 -5.18 -9.08 -4.82
CA SER A 176 -5.65 -10.39 -4.33
C SER A 176 -6.84 -10.95 -5.13
N ASN A 177 -7.05 -12.28 -5.03
CA ASN A 177 -8.19 -12.97 -5.65
C ASN A 177 -9.56 -12.45 -5.18
N PRO A 178 -9.76 -12.10 -3.89
CA PRO A 178 -11.00 -11.45 -3.45
C PRO A 178 -11.27 -10.13 -4.16
N CYS A 179 -10.24 -9.27 -4.35
CA CYS A 179 -10.40 -8.01 -5.07
C CYS A 179 -10.76 -8.22 -6.54
N ALA A 180 -10.09 -9.16 -7.22
CA ALA A 180 -10.44 -9.55 -8.58
C ALA A 180 -11.90 -10.04 -8.66
N SER A 181 -12.33 -10.87 -7.71
CA SER A 181 -13.69 -11.40 -7.65
C SER A 181 -14.73 -10.30 -7.41
N LYS A 182 -14.48 -9.37 -6.49
CA LYS A 182 -15.36 -8.22 -6.21
C LYS A 182 -15.51 -7.34 -7.45
N PHE A 183 -14.41 -7.02 -8.13
CA PHE A 183 -14.42 -6.25 -9.37
C PHE A 183 -15.26 -6.93 -10.45
N LEU A 184 -15.02 -8.23 -10.70
CA LEU A 184 -15.77 -9.01 -11.68
C LEU A 184 -17.27 -9.10 -11.33
N GLN A 185 -17.61 -9.26 -10.05
CA GLN A 185 -19.01 -9.25 -9.61
C GLN A 185 -19.66 -7.89 -9.82
N ARG A 186 -18.97 -6.79 -9.50
CA ARG A 186 -19.45 -5.42 -9.73
C ARG A 186 -19.68 -5.17 -11.22
N LYS A 187 -18.69 -5.48 -12.06
CA LYS A 187 -18.80 -5.39 -13.53
C LYS A 187 -19.99 -6.19 -14.04
N ARG A 188 -20.12 -7.45 -13.62
CA ARG A 188 -21.27 -8.30 -13.98
C ARG A 188 -22.60 -7.69 -13.54
N ARG A 189 -22.71 -7.16 -12.31
CA ARG A 189 -23.94 -6.50 -11.83
C ARG A 189 -24.30 -5.28 -12.68
N LEU A 190 -23.31 -4.46 -13.06
CA LEU A 190 -23.51 -3.32 -13.94
C LEU A 190 -23.97 -3.75 -15.33
N GLU A 191 -23.37 -4.81 -15.90
CA GLU A 191 -23.81 -5.38 -17.19
C GLU A 191 -25.23 -5.95 -17.13
N LEU A 192 -25.58 -6.65 -16.04
CA LEU A 192 -26.93 -7.18 -15.85
C LEU A 192 -27.97 -6.06 -15.63
N ARG A 193 -27.59 -4.93 -15.02
CA ARG A 193 -28.47 -3.76 -14.88
C ARG A 193 -28.84 -3.12 -16.21
N LYS A 194 -28.02 -3.27 -17.26
CA LYS A 194 -28.29 -2.71 -18.60
C LYS A 194 -29.41 -3.44 -19.34
N ASP A 195 -29.68 -4.71 -19.01
CA ASP A 195 -30.66 -5.54 -19.72
C ASP A 195 -31.47 -6.42 -18.73
N PRO A 196 -32.75 -6.08 -18.46
CA PRO A 196 -33.61 -6.84 -17.56
C PRO A 196 -33.79 -8.32 -17.95
N ARG A 197 -33.73 -8.65 -19.25
CA ARG A 197 -33.88 -10.04 -19.71
C ARG A 197 -32.68 -10.88 -19.29
N LYS A 198 -31.46 -10.35 -19.47
CA LYS A 198 -30.22 -11.01 -18.99
C LYS A 198 -30.22 -11.18 -17.47
N TYR A 199 -30.71 -10.18 -16.74
CA TYR A 199 -30.84 -10.26 -15.29
C TYR A 199 -31.77 -11.41 -14.83
N ASN A 200 -32.95 -11.53 -15.44
CA ASN A 200 -33.89 -12.61 -15.13
C ASN A 200 -33.33 -14.00 -15.44
N LEU A 201 -32.66 -14.17 -16.59
CA LEU A 201 -31.98 -15.42 -16.93
C LEU A 201 -30.86 -15.76 -15.94
N TRP A 202 -30.11 -14.75 -15.50
CA TRP A 202 -29.08 -14.94 -14.48
C TRP A 202 -29.68 -15.38 -13.14
N LEU A 203 -30.77 -14.76 -12.68
CA LEU A 203 -31.48 -15.18 -11.46
C LEU A 203 -31.96 -16.63 -11.54
N GLN A 204 -32.53 -17.05 -12.66
CA GLN A 204 -32.95 -18.44 -12.88
C GLN A 204 -31.76 -19.40 -12.77
N LYS A 205 -30.63 -19.08 -13.43
CA LYS A 205 -29.39 -19.88 -13.33
C LYS A 205 -28.88 -19.97 -11.89
N MET A 206 -28.85 -18.85 -11.17
CA MET A 206 -28.39 -18.82 -9.77
C MET A 206 -29.28 -19.67 -8.85
N ARG A 207 -30.61 -19.62 -9.02
CA ARG A 207 -31.56 -20.48 -8.29
C ARG A 207 -31.30 -21.97 -8.54
N MET A 208 -31.04 -22.35 -9.80
CA MET A 208 -30.69 -23.73 -10.14
C MET A 208 -29.37 -24.18 -9.49
N TYR A 209 -28.33 -23.34 -9.52
CA TYR A 209 -27.05 -23.65 -8.87
C TYR A 209 -27.18 -23.80 -7.35
N GLN A 210 -27.90 -22.88 -6.70
CA GLN A 210 -28.15 -22.96 -5.25
C GLN A 210 -28.90 -24.23 -4.87
N ARG A 211 -29.93 -24.59 -5.65
CA ARG A 211 -30.66 -25.84 -5.48
C ARG A 211 -29.74 -27.05 -5.60
N LYS A 212 -28.93 -27.14 -6.65
CA LYS A 212 -27.98 -28.25 -6.84
C LYS A 212 -27.00 -28.36 -5.67
N ARG A 213 -26.47 -27.23 -5.19
CA ARG A 213 -25.56 -27.18 -4.04
C ARG A 213 -26.24 -27.65 -2.75
N TYR A 214 -27.47 -27.22 -2.51
CA TYR A 214 -28.28 -27.70 -1.39
C TYR A 214 -28.52 -29.20 -1.48
N GLU A 215 -28.91 -29.72 -2.65
CA GLU A 215 -29.13 -31.15 -2.86
C GLU A 215 -27.87 -31.98 -2.60
N THR A 216 -26.70 -31.51 -3.06
CA THR A 216 -25.41 -32.15 -2.75
C THR A 216 -25.12 -32.15 -1.25
N ALA A 217 -25.33 -31.03 -0.56
CA ALA A 217 -25.10 -30.93 0.89
C ALA A 217 -26.02 -31.84 1.70
N VAL A 218 -27.30 -31.91 1.35
CA VAL A 218 -28.28 -32.80 2.00
C VAL A 218 -27.92 -34.26 1.79
N ARG A 219 -27.53 -34.66 0.57
CA ARG A 219 -27.08 -36.04 0.29
C ARG A 219 -25.78 -36.39 1.02
N ALA A 220 -24.86 -35.45 1.17
CA ALA A 220 -23.64 -35.67 1.94
C ALA A 220 -23.95 -35.94 3.43
N ASN A 221 -24.96 -35.26 3.98
CA ASN A 221 -25.31 -35.38 5.40
C ASN A 221 -26.24 -36.57 5.72
N LEU A 222 -27.21 -36.87 4.84
CA LEU A 222 -28.25 -37.88 5.12
C LEU A 222 -28.10 -39.18 4.30
N GLY A 223 -27.11 -39.24 3.41
CA GLY A 223 -26.87 -40.38 2.52
C GLY A 223 -27.45 -40.19 1.11
N ALA A 224 -26.88 -40.90 0.14
CA ALA A 224 -27.20 -40.74 -1.29
C ALA A 224 -28.66 -41.06 -1.65
N ASN A 225 -29.32 -41.92 -0.86
CA ASN A 225 -30.65 -42.44 -1.13
C ASN A 225 -31.79 -41.54 -0.63
N VAL A 226 -31.49 -40.38 -0.02
CA VAL A 226 -32.52 -39.50 0.52
C VAL A 226 -33.28 -38.78 -0.59
N LYS A 227 -34.61 -39.02 -0.63
CA LYS A 227 -35.53 -38.33 -1.55
C LYS A 227 -35.78 -36.90 -1.07
N ILE A 228 -35.13 -35.93 -1.71
CA ILE A 228 -35.35 -34.52 -1.46
C ILE A 228 -36.70 -34.12 -2.09
N LYS A 229 -37.75 -34.00 -1.26
CA LYS A 229 -39.05 -33.49 -1.72
C LYS A 229 -38.87 -32.08 -2.28
N GLN A 230 -39.43 -31.82 -3.45
CA GLN A 230 -39.42 -30.49 -4.02
C GLN A 230 -40.15 -29.53 -3.07
N LEU A 231 -39.48 -28.46 -2.64
CA LEU A 231 -40.16 -27.35 -1.98
C LEU A 231 -41.23 -26.83 -2.96
N LYS A 232 -42.50 -27.09 -2.65
CA LYS A 232 -43.62 -26.55 -3.43
C LYS A 232 -43.43 -25.04 -3.51
N LYS A 233 -43.57 -24.45 -4.70
CA LYS A 233 -43.58 -23.00 -4.87
C LYS A 233 -44.61 -22.44 -3.87
N ILE A 234 -44.13 -21.70 -2.86
CA ILE A 234 -45.00 -20.84 -2.06
C ILE A 234 -45.53 -19.82 -3.07
N LYS A 235 -46.84 -19.87 -3.32
CA LYS A 235 -47.53 -18.96 -4.25
C LYS A 235 -47.60 -17.57 -3.64
#